data_AF-A0A453HLA4-F1
#
_entry.id   AF-A0A453HLA4-F1
#
_cell.length_a   1.000
_cell.length_b   1.000
_cell.length_c   1.000
_cell.angle_alpha   90.00
_cell.angle_beta   90.00
_cell.angle_gamma   90.00
#
_symmetry.space_group_name_H-M   'P 1'
#
loop_
_entity.id
_entity.type
_entity.pdbx_description
1 polymer ?
#
loop_
_entity_poly.entity_id
_entity_poly.type
_entity_poly.pdbx_seq_one_letter_code
_entity_poly.pdbx_strand_id
1 'polypeptide(L)' 'MEHGSVADSSASTFSIMEEDHTLANSVRFVLNQDPRVAFCGYSIPHPADNKVNIRVQTTGTTQLD' A
#
# COMPACT_ATOMS: atom_id res chain seq x y z
N MET A 1 16.81 6.04 5.24
CA MET A 1 16.01 5.55 6.37
C MET A 1 14.77 6.43 6.42
N GLU A 2 13.65 5.97 5.85
CA GLU A 2 12.40 6.74 5.82
C GLU A 2 11.62 6.44 7.11
N HIS A 3 11.41 7.48 7.93
CA HIS A 3 10.73 7.39 9.20
C HIS A 3 9.22 7.18 8.97
N GLY A 4 8.78 5.93 8.97
CA GLY A 4 7.36 5.61 9.22
C GLY A 4 7.02 6.05 10.64
N SER A 5 6.13 7.02 10.79
CA SER A 5 5.66 7.48 12.09
C SER A 5 4.95 6.33 12.82
N VAL A 6 5.54 5.89 13.94
CA VAL A 6 5.01 4.89 14.89
C VAL A 6 3.81 5.47 15.65
N ALA A 7 2.77 5.89 14.95
CA ALA A 7 1.56 6.44 15.56
C ALA A 7 0.33 5.57 15.28
N ASP A 8 0.33 4.81 14.18
CA ASP A 8 -0.79 3.96 13.81
C ASP A 8 -0.33 2.83 12.88
N SER A 9 -0.32 1.59 13.37
CA SER A 9 0.07 0.41 12.59
C SER A 9 -1.00 -0.01 11.57
N SER A 10 -2.17 0.66 11.54
CA SER A 10 -3.25 0.34 10.61
C SER A 10 -3.05 1.01 9.25
N ALA A 11 -2.27 2.08 9.17
CA ALA A 11 -2.01 2.80 7.92
C ALA A 11 -0.52 2.85 7.58
N SER A 12 -0.17 2.48 6.34
CA SER A 12 1.22 2.51 5.88
C SER A 12 1.32 2.78 4.37
N THR A 13 2.47 3.28 3.94
CA THR A 13 2.77 3.53 2.53
C THR A 13 4.10 2.89 2.19
N PHE A 14 4.09 2.06 1.15
CA PHE A 14 5.23 1.26 0.71
C PHE A 14 5.72 1.79 -0.63
N SER A 15 7.00 2.14 -0.70
CA SER A 15 7.67 2.47 -1.96
C SER A 15 8.29 1.22 -2.54
N ILE A 16 7.89 0.82 -3.74
CA ILE A 16 8.45 -0.31 -4.48
C ILE A 16 9.19 0.25 -5.69
N MET A 17 10.48 -0.09 -5.78
CA MET A 17 11.36 0.32 -6.87
C MET A 17 11.29 -0.70 -8.01
N GLU A 18 11.59 -0.26 -9.22
CA GLU A 18 11.63 -1.07 -10.45
C GLU A 18 10.30 -1.72 -10.84
N GLU A 19 9.20 -1.16 -10.33
CA GLU A 19 7.84 -1.67 -10.56
C GLU A 19 6.94 -0.58 -11.12
N ASP A 20 5.86 -1.00 -11.77
CA ASP A 20 4.92 -0.14 -12.48
C ASP A 20 3.44 -0.54 -12.23
N HIS A 21 2.54 -0.09 -13.11
CA HIS A 21 1.11 -0.39 -13.05
C HIS A 21 0.78 -1.89 -12.97
N THR A 22 1.63 -2.76 -13.50
CA THR A 22 1.39 -4.20 -13.60
C THR A 22 1.27 -4.83 -12.21
N LEU A 23 2.32 -4.71 -11.40
CA LEU A 23 2.30 -5.18 -10.02
C LEU A 23 1.33 -4.35 -9.17
N ALA A 24 1.38 -3.03 -9.32
CA ALA A 24 0.60 -2.12 -8.50
C ALA A 24 -0.92 -2.36 -8.61
N ASN A 25 -1.41 -2.58 -9.84
CA ASN A 25 -2.82 -2.87 -10.07
C ASN A 25 -3.23 -4.24 -9.53
N SER A 26 -2.35 -5.24 -9.66
CA SER A 26 -2.58 -6.59 -9.12
C SER A 26 -2.71 -6.56 -7.59
N VAL A 27 -1.77 -5.90 -6.90
CA VAL A 27 -1.79 -5.73 -5.44
C VAL A 27 -3.03 -4.95 -5.01
N ARG A 28 -3.33 -3.83 -5.67
CA ARG A 28 -4.51 -3.01 -5.41
C ARG A 28 -5.80 -3.80 -5.58
N PHE A 29 -5.89 -4.68 -6.58
CA PHE A 29 -7.07 -5.52 -6.79
C PHE A 29 -7.25 -6.50 -5.65
N VAL A 30 -6.22 -7.28 -5.31
CA VAL A 30 -6.29 -8.29 -4.25
C VAL A 30 -6.60 -7.67 -2.89
N LEU A 31 -5.91 -6.59 -2.51
CA LEU A 31 -6.11 -5.96 -1.20
C LEU A 31 -7.50 -5.33 -1.04
N ASN A 32 -8.09 -4.79 -2.11
CA ASN A 32 -9.46 -4.25 -2.04
C ASN A 32 -10.54 -5.34 -1.96
N GLN A 33 -10.21 -6.62 -2.13
CA GLN A 33 -11.14 -7.72 -1.87
C GLN A 33 -11.11 -8.18 -0.41
N ASP A 34 -10.10 -7.80 0.37
CA ASP A 34 -9.97 -8.19 1.77
C ASP A 34 -10.82 -7.28 2.68
N PRO A 35 -11.80 -7.81 3.44
CA PRO A 35 -12.66 -7.00 4.30
C PRO A 35 -11.91 -6.31 5.45
N ARG A 36 -10.66 -6.71 5.74
CA ARG A 36 -9.80 -6.08 6.74
C ARG A 36 -9.08 -4.85 6.21
N VAL A 37 -9.16 -4.59 4.91
CA VAL A 37 -8.56 -3.43 4.25
C VAL A 37 -9.65 -2.39 4.03
N ALA A 38 -9.54 -1.28 4.75
CA ALA A 38 -10.45 -0.14 4.58
C ALA A 38 -10.12 0.64 3.31
N PHE A 39 -8.85 0.69 2.91
CA PHE A 39 -8.40 1.39 1.71
C PHE A 39 -7.09 0.81 1.17
N CYS A 40 -7.04 0.58 -0.15
CA CYS A 40 -5.80 0.33 -0.87
C CYS A 40 -5.75 1.09 -2.20
N GLY A 41 -4.69 1.85 -2.41
CA GLY A 41 -4.43 2.59 -3.65
C GLY A 41 -2.94 2.65 -3.98
N TYR A 42 -2.62 2.99 -5.22
CA TYR A 42 -1.24 3.18 -5.65
C TYR A 42 -1.09 4.47 -6.48
N SER A 43 0.13 4.99 -6.53
CA SER A 43 0.50 6.14 -7.36
C SER A 43 1.92 5.97 -7.89
N ILE A 44 2.15 6.38 -9.14
CA ILE A 44 3.50 6.55 -9.69
C ILE A 44 3.82 8.05 -9.58
N PRO A 45 4.85 8.45 -8.82
CA PRO A 45 5.13 9.85 -8.53
C PRO A 45 5.54 10.64 -9.79
N HIS A 46 6.23 9.98 -10.72
CA HIS A 46 6.61 10.55 -12.00
C HIS A 46 6.69 9.45 -13.09
N PRO A 47 6.15 9.65 -14.30
CA PRO A 47 6.12 8.60 -15.34
C PRO A 47 7.49 8.09 -15.80
N ALA A 48 8.56 8.87 -15.60
CA ALA A 48 9.92 8.47 -15.96
C ALA A 48 10.63 7.64 -14.86
N ASP A 49 10.05 7.56 -13.66
CA ASP A 49 10.60 6.76 -12.57
C ASP A 49 9.86 5.43 -12.48
N ASN A 50 10.60 4.33 -12.52
CA ASN A 50 10.06 3.00 -12.22
C ASN A 50 9.93 2.86 -10.70
N LYS A 51 8.97 3.57 -10.12
CA LYS A 51 8.67 3.55 -8.70
C LYS A 51 7.17 3.63 -8.49
N VAL A 52 6.65 2.75 -7.66
CA VAL A 52 5.25 2.77 -7.23
C VAL A 52 5.18 3.01 -5.73
N ASN A 53 4.31 3.91 -5.31
CA ASN A 53 3.90 4.04 -3.91
C ASN A 53 2.56 3.33 -3.73
N ILE A 54 2.48 2.35 -2.83
CA ILE A 54 1.24 1.66 -2.45
C ILE A 54 0.85 2.11 -1.05
N ARG A 55 -0.35 2.65 -0.89
CA ARG A 55 -0.91 3.00 0.42
C ARG A 55 -1.99 2.01 0.83
N VAL A 56 -1.84 1.46 2.03
CA VAL A 56 -2.77 0.51 2.63
C VAL A 56 -3.24 1.07 3.96
N GLN A 57 -4.54 1.01 4.20
CA GLN A 57 -5.16 1.29 5.50
C GLN A 57 -6.06 0.12 5.86
N THR A 58 -5.87 -0.44 7.04
CA THR A 58 -6.63 -1.56 7.59
C THR A 58 -7.72 -1.06 8.54
N THR A 59 -8.69 -1.91 8.83
CA THR A 59 -9.79 -1.64 9.77
C THR A 59 -9.36 -1.69 11.24
N GLY A 60 -8.08 -1.96 11.53
CA GLY A 60 -7.55 -2.11 12.89
C GLY A 60 -7.86 -3.46 13.56
N THR A 61 -8.64 -4.33 12.92
CA THR A 61 -8.90 -5.70 13.40
C THR A 61 -7.76 -6.63 13.00
N THR A 62 -6.92 -7.01 13.96
CA THR A 62 -5.91 -8.06 13.79
C THR A 62 -6.58 -9.44 13.85
N GLN A 63 -6.17 -10.37 12.99
CA GLN A 63 -6.70 -11.75 12.95
C GLN A 63 -6.24 -12.64 14.14
N LEU A 64 -5.64 -12.03 15.17
CA LEU A 64 -5.05 -12.73 16.33
C LEU A 64 -5.95 -12.69 17.59
N ASP A 65 -7.24 -12.36 17.43
CA ASP A 65 -8.26 -12.53 18.48
C ASP A 65 -9.08 -13.80 18.23
#